data_AF-A0A2V1CWU3-F1
#
_entry.id   AF-A0A2V1CWU3-F1
#
_cell.length_a   1.000
_cell.length_b   1.000
_cell.length_c   1.000
_cell.angle_alpha   90.00
_cell.angle_beta   90.00
_cell.angle_gamma   90.00
#
_symmetry.space_group_name_H-M   'P 1'
#
loop_
_entity.id
_entity.type
_entity.pdbx_description
1 polymer ?
#
loop_
_entity_poly.entity_id
_entity_poly.type
_entity_poly.pdbx_seq_one_letter_code
_entity_poly.pdbx_strand_id
1 'polypeptide(L)'
;MRERLMATLSSGNLPLKYWPYVIRTVAYLRLFTPHIRLNMTPYQAWYGNKPDISHLRPIGSRGWMYKTGYRKKLADNKGVPCRLLGYEGTSVYRPLVSNFCRSLV
;
A
#
# COMPACT_ATOMS: atom_id res chain seq x y z
N MET A 1 7.01 1.04 16.66
CA MET A 1 6.25 0.28 15.64
C MET A 1 4.76 0.65 15.64
N ARG A 2 4.13 0.63 16.82
CA ARG A 2 2.72 1.01 17.03
C ARG A 2 2.37 2.42 16.54
N GLU A 3 3.18 3.43 16.86
CA GLU A 3 2.94 4.82 16.43
C GLU A 3 2.87 4.96 14.91
N ARG A 4 3.84 4.39 14.19
CA ARG A 4 3.88 4.41 12.72
C ARG A 4 2.67 3.71 12.10
N LEU A 5 2.23 2.59 12.68
CA LEU A 5 1.01 1.90 12.28
C LEU A 5 -0.22 2.82 12.39
N MET A 6 -0.42 3.43 13.57
CA MET A 6 -1.58 4.28 13.82
C MET A 6 -1.56 5.55 12.95
N ALA A 7 -0.39 6.16 12.78
CA ALA A 7 -0.21 7.30 11.88
C ALA A 7 -0.58 6.93 10.43
N THR A 8 -0.13 5.77 9.94
CA THR A 8 -0.42 5.31 8.58
C THR A 8 -1.91 5.00 8.38
N LEU A 9 -2.57 4.40 9.37
CA LEU A 9 -4.01 4.13 9.34
C LEU A 9 -4.81 5.44 9.33
N SER A 10 -4.42 6.39 10.18
CA SER A 10 -5.06 7.70 10.28
C SER A 10 -4.86 8.51 8.99
N SER A 11 -3.66 8.56 8.44
CA SER A 11 -3.36 9.30 7.20
C SER A 11 -4.05 8.70 5.98
N GLY A 12 -4.16 7.36 5.93
CA GLY A 12 -4.80 6.65 4.83
C GLY A 12 -6.33 6.58 4.92
N ASN A 13 -6.93 7.11 5.99
CA ASN A 13 -8.35 6.95 6.33
C ASN A 13 -8.80 5.48 6.21
N LEU A 14 -8.01 4.59 6.83
CA LEU A 14 -8.22 3.14 6.82
C LEU A 14 -8.75 2.70 8.19
N PRO A 15 -9.85 1.93 8.23
CA PRO A 15 -10.36 1.36 9.48
C PRO A 15 -9.33 0.46 10.16
N LEU A 16 -9.36 0.44 11.51
CA LEU A 16 -8.43 -0.36 12.32
C LEU A 16 -8.44 -1.85 11.96
N LYS A 17 -9.55 -2.39 11.43
CA LYS A 17 -9.65 -3.80 10.99
C LYS A 17 -8.55 -4.23 10.01
N TYR A 18 -7.96 -3.30 9.27
CA TYR A 18 -6.90 -3.59 8.30
C TYR A 18 -5.48 -3.49 8.87
N TRP A 19 -5.32 -3.27 10.18
CA TRP A 19 -4.02 -3.17 10.84
C TRP A 19 -3.05 -4.32 10.52
N PRO A 20 -3.45 -5.60 10.34
CA PRO A 20 -2.51 -6.69 10.05
C PRO A 20 -1.85 -6.58 8.67
N TYR A 21 -2.49 -5.87 7.73
CA TYR A 21 -1.93 -5.61 6.41
C TYR A 21 -1.04 -4.36 6.43
N VAL A 22 -1.46 -3.33 7.16
CA VAL A 22 -0.70 -2.09 7.28
C VAL A 22 0.57 -2.32 8.10
N ILE A 23 0.56 -3.15 9.15
CA ILE A 23 1.76 -3.42 9.95
C ILE A 23 2.88 -4.09 9.12
N ARG A 24 2.53 -4.99 8.19
CA ARG A 24 3.48 -5.59 7.25
C ARG A 24 4.09 -4.54 6.34
N THR A 25 3.27 -3.61 5.87
CA THR A 25 3.73 -2.48 5.05
C THR A 25 4.66 -1.56 5.82
N VAL A 26 4.33 -1.22 7.06
CA VAL A 26 5.20 -0.41 7.92
C VAL A 26 6.53 -1.12 8.19
N ALA A 27 6.53 -2.45 8.35
CA ALA A 27 7.76 -3.24 8.48
C ALA A 27 8.60 -3.20 7.19
N TYR A 28 7.95 -3.36 6.03
CA TYR A 28 8.59 -3.24 4.72
C TYR A 28 9.21 -1.86 4.50
N LEU A 29 8.46 -0.78 4.75
CA LEU A 29 8.94 0.61 4.62
C LEU A 29 10.12 0.91 5.54
N ARG A 30 10.24 0.21 6.68
CA ARG A 30 11.36 0.38 7.60
C ARG A 30 12.70 -0.05 7.00
N LEU A 31 12.69 -0.93 5.99
CA LEU A 31 13.90 -1.32 5.25
C LEU A 31 14.46 -0.16 4.42
N PHE A 32 13.60 0.77 3.99
CA PHE A 32 13.93 1.91 3.15
C PHE A 32 14.09 3.21 3.94
N THR A 33 13.78 3.20 5.24
CA THR A 33 13.95 4.38 6.10
C THR A 33 15.39 4.41 6.62
N PRO A 34 16.11 5.53 6.52
CA PRO A 34 17.45 5.64 7.11
C PRO A 34 17.38 5.40 8.61
N HIS A 35 18.30 4.59 9.12
CA HIS A 35 18.38 4.29 10.54
C HIS A 35 19.43 5.19 11.18
N ILE A 36 19.07 5.90 12.26
CA ILE A 36 19.94 6.88 12.95
C ILE A 36 21.34 6.31 13.22
N ARG A 37 21.42 5.09 13.75
CA ARG A 37 22.72 4.44 14.05
C ARG A 37 23.56 4.02 12.84
N LEU A 38 22.94 3.82 11.66
CA LEU A 38 23.63 3.28 10.49
C LEU A 38 24.02 4.39 9.49
N ASN A 39 23.44 5.60 9.60
CA ASN A 39 23.52 6.67 8.60
C ASN A 39 23.12 6.23 7.16
N MET A 40 22.54 5.04 7.02
CA MET A 40 22.09 4.44 5.78
C MET A 40 20.80 3.65 6.03
N THR A 41 20.15 3.20 4.95
CA THR A 41 18.95 2.37 5.06
C THR A 41 19.34 0.93 5.42
N PRO A 42 18.54 0.19 6.23
CA PRO A 42 18.80 -1.22 6.49
C PRO A 42 18.94 -2.06 5.20
N TYR A 43 18.16 -1.74 4.16
CA TYR A 43 18.29 -2.37 2.85
C TYR A 43 19.70 -2.17 2.27
N GLN A 44 20.20 -0.93 2.27
CA GLN A 44 21.55 -0.65 1.77
C GLN A 44 22.63 -1.32 2.60
N ALA A 45 22.46 -1.41 3.92
CA ALA A 45 23.39 -2.12 4.79
C ALA A 45 23.45 -3.63 4.49
N TRP A 46 22.34 -4.24 4.07
CA TRP A 46 22.29 -5.67 3.74
C TRP A 46 22.74 -5.99 2.31
N TYR A 47 22.37 -5.15 1.33
CA TYR A 47 22.59 -5.45 -0.09
C TYR A 47 23.71 -4.63 -0.73
N GLY A 48 24.33 -3.71 0.00
CA GLY A 48 25.42 -2.84 -0.48
C GLY A 48 24.98 -1.77 -1.49
N ASN A 49 23.73 -1.81 -1.97
CA ASN A 49 23.21 -0.92 -3.00
C ASN A 49 22.05 -0.07 -2.47
N LYS A 50 21.90 1.15 -3.01
CA LYS A 50 20.75 1.99 -2.70
C LYS A 50 19.46 1.33 -3.22
N PRO A 51 18.41 1.22 -2.39
CA PRO A 51 17.16 0.65 -2.85
C PRO A 51 16.49 1.54 -3.90
N ASP A 52 15.83 0.92 -4.88
CA ASP A 52 14.84 1.60 -5.69
C ASP A 52 13.54 1.78 -4.88
N ILE A 53 13.04 3.01 -4.85
CA ILE A 53 11.87 3.46 -4.09
C ILE A 53 10.75 3.91 -5.05
N SER A 54 10.96 3.80 -6.36
CA SER A 54 10.05 4.30 -7.39
C SER A 54 8.66 3.66 -7.35
N HIS A 55 8.53 2.46 -6.77
CA HIS A 55 7.26 1.75 -6.56
C HIS A 55 6.51 2.20 -5.30
N LEU A 56 7.13 2.90 -4.36
CA LEU A 56 6.45 3.33 -3.14
C LEU A 56 5.40 4.41 -3.45
N ARG A 57 4.27 4.33 -2.75
CA ARG A 57 3.09 5.18 -2.90
C ARG A 57 2.46 5.42 -1.53
N PRO A 58 1.80 6.55 -1.27
CA PRO A 58 1.13 6.75 0.01
C PRO A 58 0.08 5.66 0.29
N ILE A 59 0.12 5.07 1.49
CA ILE A 59 -0.89 4.10 1.92
C ILE A 59 -2.23 4.80 2.09
N GLY A 60 -3.29 4.17 1.62
CA GLY A 60 -4.63 4.76 1.51
C GLY A 60 -4.88 5.55 0.22
N SER A 61 -3.86 5.68 -0.65
CA SER A 61 -4.02 6.36 -1.95
C SER A 61 -5.12 5.71 -2.79
N ARG A 62 -5.90 6.55 -3.49
CA ARG A 62 -6.94 6.09 -4.41
C ARG A 62 -6.30 5.62 -5.71
N GLY A 63 -6.78 4.49 -6.21
CA GLY A 63 -6.33 3.92 -7.47
C GLY A 63 -7.45 3.16 -8.18
N TRP A 64 -7.12 2.63 -9.34
CA TRP A 64 -8.01 1.79 -10.13
C TRP A 64 -7.35 0.45 -10.35
N MET A 65 -8.01 -0.62 -9.91
CA MET A 65 -7.57 -1.98 -10.17
C MET A 65 -8.18 -2.47 -11.48
N TYR A 66 -7.35 -3.04 -12.34
CA TYR A 66 -7.84 -3.68 -13.56
C TYR A 66 -8.70 -4.90 -13.22
N LYS A 67 -9.94 -4.93 -13.70
CA LYS A 67 -10.84 -6.08 -13.56
C LYS A 67 -10.51 -7.11 -14.64
N THR A 68 -9.91 -8.22 -14.22
CA THR A 68 -9.68 -9.38 -15.11
C THR A 68 -11.01 -10.09 -15.39
N GLY A 69 -11.46 -10.10 -16.65
CA GLY A 69 -12.68 -10.79 -17.06
C GLY A 69 -13.17 -10.41 -18.47
N TYR A 70 -14.09 -11.21 -19.01
CA TYR A 70 -14.69 -10.97 -20.32
C TYR A 70 -15.64 -9.77 -20.27
N ARG A 71 -15.51 -8.85 -21.23
CA ARG A 71 -16.39 -7.70 -21.40
C ARG A 71 -17.72 -8.16 -21.97
N LYS A 72 -18.84 -7.70 -21.41
CA LYS A 72 -20.13 -7.88 -22.06
C LYS A 72 -20.38 -6.76 -23.08
N LYS A 73 -19.86 -5.56 -22.83
CA LYS A 73 -20.01 -4.37 -23.69
C LYS A 73 -18.74 -3.51 -23.74
N LEU A 74 -18.55 -2.74 -24.81
CA LEU A 74 -17.43 -1.80 -24.95
C LEU A 74 -17.40 -0.72 -23.86
N ALA A 75 -18.59 -0.31 -23.40
CA ALA A 75 -18.80 0.69 -22.35
C ALA A 75 -18.55 0.17 -20.91
N ASP A 76 -18.28 -1.13 -20.73
CA ASP A 76 -18.02 -1.67 -19.40
C ASP A 76 -16.69 -1.11 -18.85
N ASN A 77 -16.75 -0.45 -17.69
CA ASN A 77 -15.58 0.10 -17.03
C ASN A 77 -14.60 -1.02 -16.65
N LYS A 78 -13.36 -0.93 -17.15
CA LYS A 78 -12.27 -1.88 -16.88
C LYS A 78 -11.69 -1.74 -15.47
N GLY A 79 -11.89 -0.59 -14.84
CA GLY A 79 -11.33 -0.26 -13.54
C GLY A 79 -12.33 -0.42 -12.42
N VAL A 80 -11.89 -1.03 -11.32
CA VAL A 80 -12.61 -0.98 -10.04
C VAL A 80 -11.88 0.00 -9.13
N PRO A 81 -12.58 0.99 -8.54
CA PRO A 81 -11.95 1.90 -7.59
C PRO A 81 -11.44 1.13 -6.37
N CYS A 82 -10.20 1.42 -5.96
CA CYS A 82 -9.56 0.79 -4.82
C CYS A 82 -8.73 1.80 -4.02
N ARG A 83 -8.38 1.41 -2.78
CA ARG A 83 -7.38 2.10 -1.97
C ARG A 83 -6.15 1.22 -1.76
N LEU A 84 -4.96 1.79 -1.76
CA LEU A 84 -3.74 1.04 -1.48
C LEU A 84 -3.68 0.63 0.00
N LEU A 85 -3.67 -0.67 0.29
CA LEU A 85 -3.58 -1.18 1.66
C LEU A 85 -2.14 -1.49 2.06
N GLY A 86 -1.31 -1.90 1.09
CA GLY A 86 0.05 -2.31 1.36
C GLY A 86 0.80 -2.88 0.17
N TYR A 87 1.97 -3.44 0.45
CA TYR A 87 2.86 -4.06 -0.52
C TYR A 87 3.07 -5.54 -0.23
N GLU A 88 3.35 -6.28 -1.28
CA GLU A 88 3.83 -7.66 -1.25
C GLU A 88 5.07 -7.73 -2.15
N GLY A 89 6.22 -7.38 -1.56
CA GLY A 89 7.46 -7.18 -2.32
C GLY A 89 7.48 -5.85 -3.07
N THR A 90 8.25 -5.79 -4.16
CA THR A 90 8.48 -4.57 -4.97
C THR A 90 7.43 -4.38 -6.07
N SER A 91 6.90 -5.47 -6.62
CA SER A 91 6.05 -5.43 -7.82
C SER A 91 4.56 -5.59 -7.54
N VAL A 92 4.17 -6.09 -6.37
CA VAL A 92 2.77 -6.42 -6.07
C VAL A 92 2.20 -5.44 -5.05
N TYR A 93 1.15 -4.74 -5.46
CA TYR A 93 0.32 -3.93 -4.57
C TYR A 93 -0.81 -4.77 -4.00
N ARG A 94 -1.20 -4.48 -2.76
CA ARG A 94 -2.40 -5.01 -2.13
C ARG A 94 -3.51 -3.95 -2.16
N PRO A 95 -4.40 -3.97 -3.16
CA PRO A 95 -5.52 -3.05 -3.22
C PRO A 95 -6.64 -3.50 -2.29
N LEU A 96 -7.30 -2.53 -1.65
CA LEU A 96 -8.58 -2.68 -1.00
C LEU A 96 -9.67 -2.20 -1.95
N VAL A 97 -10.45 -3.14 -2.48
CA VAL A 97 -11.60 -2.83 -3.33
C VAL A 97 -12.76 -2.39 -2.46
N SER A 98 -13.26 -1.17 -2.68
CA SER A 98 -14.44 -0.69 -1.99
C SER A 98 -15.70 -1.24 -2.67
N ASN A 99 -16.14 -2.43 -2.28
CA ASN A 99 -17.50 -2.89 -2.57
C ASN A 99 -18.54 -2.25 -1.61
N PHE A 100 -18.16 -1.20 -0.86
CA PHE A 100 -18.96 -0.56 0.19
C PHE A 100 -19.12 0.95 -0.04
N CYS A 101 -19.70 1.31 -1.18
CA CYS A 101 -20.46 2.57 -1.30
C CYS A 101 -21.68 2.31 -2.20
N ARG A 102 -22.46 1.30 -1.84
CA ARG A 102 -23.85 1.08 -2.27
C ARG A 102 -24.67 0.81 -1.01
N SER A 103 -24.82 1.83 -0.18
CA SER A 103 -25.92 2.04 0.78
C SER A 103 -25.59 3.25 1.66
N LEU A 104 -26.51 4.21 1.65
CA LEU A 104 -26.73 5.27 2.65
C LEU A 104 -25.73 6.45 2.63
N VAL A 105 -25.94 7.39 1.72
CA VAL A 105 -26.66 8.65 2.01
C VAL A 105 -27.61 8.91 0.85
#